data_AF-A0A9D9SYP9-F1
#
_entry.id   AF-A0A9D9SYP9-F1
#
_cell.length_a   1.000
_cell.length_b   1.000
_cell.length_c   1.000
_cell.angle_alpha   90.00
_cell.angle_beta   90.00
_cell.angle_gamma   90.00
#
_symmetry.space_group_name_H-M   'P 1'
#
loop_
_entity.id
_entity.type
_entity.pdbx_description
1 polymer ?
#
loop_
_entity_poly.entity_id
_entity_poly.type
_entity_poly.pdbx_seq_one_letter_code
_entity_poly.pdbx_strand_id
1 'polypeptide(L)' 'MSTSESSSASPGARVTFTPHPQLPDVALLTLSNPGKLNAVSVAMWQRLREVFEGLAEREPALRAVIVRGEGGC' A
#
# COMPACT_ATOMS: atom_id res chain seq x y z
N MET A 1 25.67 -18.65 11.90
CA MET A 1 24.25 -18.71 11.49
C MET A 1 23.95 -17.45 10.70
N SER A 2 24.14 -17.51 9.37
CA SER A 2 23.81 -16.39 8.47
C SER A 2 22.48 -16.72 7.82
N THR A 3 21.42 -16.05 8.25
CA THR A 3 20.13 -16.10 7.56
C THR A 3 20.15 -15.01 6.49
N SER A 4 20.54 -15.40 5.28
CA SER A 4 20.39 -14.53 4.10
C SER A 4 18.93 -14.55 3.68
N GLU A 5 18.14 -13.60 4.18
CA GLU A 5 16.80 -13.34 3.65
C GLU A 5 16.94 -12.65 2.28
N SER A 6 16.79 -13.45 1.23
CA SER A 6 16.72 -12.98 -0.14
C SER A 6 15.39 -12.26 -0.35
N SER A 7 15.37 -10.95 -0.11
CA SER A 7 14.26 -10.07 -0.47
C SER A 7 14.19 -9.95 -1.99
N SER A 8 13.46 -10.87 -2.62
CA SER A 8 13.06 -10.73 -4.03
C SER A 8 11.89 -9.76 -4.11
N ALA A 9 12.18 -8.45 -3.99
CA ALA A 9 11.24 -7.43 -4.43
C ALA A 9 10.94 -7.69 -5.90
N SER A 10 9.72 -8.15 -6.21
CA SER A 10 9.30 -8.32 -7.60
C SER A 10 9.35 -6.94 -8.27
N PRO A 11 10.04 -6.75 -9.41
CA PRO A 11 10.30 -5.44 -10.02
C PRO A 11 9.07 -4.67 -10.54
N GLY A 12 7.86 -5.02 -10.10
CA GLY A 12 6.60 -4.32 -10.38
C GLY A 12 5.67 -4.18 -9.17
N ALA A 13 6.08 -4.62 -7.97
CA ALA A 13 5.27 -4.52 -6.76
C ALA A 13 5.21 -3.06 -6.27
N ARG A 14 4.01 -2.49 -6.17
CA ARG A 14 3.78 -1.07 -5.84
C ARG A 14 2.62 -0.91 -4.86
N VAL A 15 2.74 0.13 -4.03
CA VAL A 15 1.68 0.63 -3.15
C VAL A 15 1.52 2.11 -3.46
N THR A 16 0.34 2.52 -3.90
CA THR A 16 0.00 3.94 -4.13
C THR A 16 -1.06 4.41 -3.15
N PHE A 17 -0.99 5.68 -2.77
CA PHE A 17 -1.93 6.32 -1.85
C PHE A 17 -2.37 7.66 -2.45
N THR A 18 -3.67 7.83 -2.68
CA THR A 18 -4.24 9.03 -3.33
C THR A 18 -5.59 9.39 -2.71
N PRO A 19 -6.02 10.66 -2.74
CA PRO A 19 -7.39 11.02 -2.34
C PRO A 19 -8.46 10.27 -3.14
N HIS A 20 -9.61 9.98 -2.54
CA HIS A 20 -10.75 9.40 -3.23
C HIS A 20 -11.38 10.45 -4.15
N PRO A 21 -11.69 10.13 -5.42
CA PRO A 21 -12.13 11.13 -6.40
C PRO A 21 -13.51 11.75 -6.10
N GLN A 22 -14.34 11.07 -5.30
CA GLN A 22 -15.71 11.49 -5.00
C GLN A 22 -16.00 11.72 -3.52
N LEU A 23 -15.11 11.27 -2.63
CA LEU A 23 -15.34 11.33 -1.18
C LEU A 23 -14.20 12.17 -0.60
N PRO A 24 -14.49 13.40 -0.13
CA PRO A 24 -13.46 14.39 0.18
C PRO A 24 -12.58 14.01 1.38
N ASP A 25 -13.06 13.11 2.24
CA ASP A 25 -12.46 12.70 3.50
C ASP A 25 -12.03 11.21 3.49
N VAL A 26 -11.91 10.63 2.29
CA VAL A 26 -11.48 9.25 2.08
C VAL A 26 -10.27 9.22 1.17
N ALA A 27 -9.35 8.29 1.43
CA ALA A 27 -8.21 8.00 0.55
C ALA A 27 -8.27 6.57 0.00
N LEU A 28 -7.64 6.37 -1.15
CA LEU A 28 -7.47 5.11 -1.84
C LEU A 28 -6.03 4.63 -1.69
N LEU A 29 -5.86 3.41 -1.19
CA LEU A 29 -4.59 2.69 -1.20
C LEU A 29 -4.68 1.53 -2.19
N THR A 30 -3.90 1.56 -3.26
CA THR A 30 -3.91 0.51 -4.29
C THR A 30 -2.65 -0.34 -4.21
N LEU A 31 -2.86 -1.66 -4.05
CA LEU A 31 -1.83 -2.69 -4.10
C LEU A 31 -1.70 -3.21 -5.53
N SER A 32 -0.52 -3.10 -6.13
CA SER A 32 -0.23 -3.63 -7.46
C SER A 32 0.92 -4.62 -7.33
N ASN A 33 0.67 -5.91 -7.55
CA ASN A 33 1.72 -6.91 -7.71
C ASN A 33 1.39 -7.80 -8.90
N PRO A 34 1.68 -7.33 -10.13
CA PRO A 34 1.38 -8.05 -11.36
C PRO A 34 2.01 -9.44 -11.36
N GLY A 35 1.23 -10.46 -11.77
CA GLY A 35 1.68 -11.86 -11.76
C GLY A 35 1.64 -12.54 -10.38
N LYS A 36 1.21 -11.84 -9.32
CA LYS A 36 1.01 -12.40 -7.98
C LYS A 36 -0.39 -12.12 -7.42
N LEU A 37 -1.34 -11.74 -8.27
CA LEU A 37 -2.72 -11.40 -7.87
C LEU A 37 -2.74 -10.38 -6.72
N ASN A 38 -1.87 -9.36 -6.81
CA ASN A 38 -1.70 -8.32 -5.78
C ASN A 38 -1.27 -8.83 -4.39
N ALA A 39 -0.76 -10.07 -4.29
CA ALA A 39 -0.21 -10.60 -3.04
C ALA A 39 0.89 -9.69 -2.49
N VAL A 40 0.83 -9.41 -1.19
CA VAL A 40 1.71 -8.43 -0.54
C VAL A 40 3.10 -9.03 -0.30
N SER A 41 4.13 -8.38 -0.83
CA SER A 41 5.54 -8.72 -0.57
C SER A 41 6.05 -8.04 0.71
N VAL A 42 7.22 -8.46 1.21
CA VAL A 42 7.88 -7.82 2.37
C VAL A 42 8.12 -6.32 2.11
N ALA A 43 8.58 -5.97 0.91
CA ALA A 43 8.80 -4.57 0.53
C ALA A 43 7.48 -3.76 0.54
N MET A 44 6.37 -4.36 0.12
CA MET A 44 5.05 -3.71 0.20
C MET A 44 4.59 -3.53 1.63
N TRP A 45 4.84 -4.49 2.53
CA TRP A 45 4.56 -4.34 3.97
C TRP A 45 5.33 -3.16 4.59
N GLN A 46 6.60 -3.02 4.26
CA GLN A 46 7.41 -1.86 4.68
C GLN A 46 6.79 -0.56 4.17
N ARG A 47 6.42 -0.52 2.89
CA ARG A 47 5.78 0.67 2.30
C ARG A 47 4.41 0.98 2.91
N LEU A 48 3.60 -0.02 3.24
CA LEU A 48 2.33 0.15 3.93
C LEU A 48 2.54 0.83 5.29
N ARG A 49 3.53 0.37 6.07
CA ARG A 49 3.88 1.01 7.33
C ARG A 49 4.23 2.48 7.11
N GLU A 50 5.12 2.80 6.16
CA GLU A 50 5.51 4.18 5.87
C GLU A 50 4.33 5.08 5.50
N VAL A 51 3.31 4.55 4.80
CA VAL A 51 2.12 5.33 4.43
C VAL A 51 1.29 5.68 5.67
N PHE A 52 1.07 4.70 6.56
CA PHE A 52 0.19 4.85 7.73
C PHE A 52 0.88 5.48 8.94
N GLU A 53 2.20 5.42 9.04
CA GLU A 53 2.97 6.03 10.13
C GLU A 53 2.76 7.55 10.12
N GLY A 54 2.27 8.07 11.24
CA GLY A 54 1.91 9.48 11.42
C GLY A 54 0.76 10.00 10.55
N LEU A 55 -0.03 9.11 9.92
CA LEU A 55 -1.09 9.53 9.01
C LEU A 55 -2.18 10.36 9.71
N ALA A 56 -2.54 10.02 10.95
CA ALA A 56 -3.56 10.74 11.70
C ALA A 56 -3.17 12.19 12.02
N GLU A 57 -1.89 12.45 12.34
CA GLU A 57 -1.43 13.83 12.56
C GLU A 57 -1.28 14.61 11.24
N ARG A 58 -0.83 13.93 10.18
CA ARG A 58 -0.62 14.54 8.86
C ARG A 58 -1.94 14.88 8.15
N GLU A 59 -2.96 14.03 8.30
CA GLU A 59 -4.24 14.12 7.59
C GLU A 59 -5.42 14.10 8.58
N PRO A 60 -5.59 15.13 9.43
CA PRO A 60 -6.56 15.11 10.53
C PRO A 60 -8.03 15.10 10.07
N ALA A 61 -8.30 15.48 8.82
CA ALA A 61 -9.63 15.44 8.22
C ALA A 61 -9.97 14.08 7.59
N LEU A 62 -8.98 13.18 7.41
CA LEU A 62 -9.18 11.88 6.80
C LEU A 62 -9.99 10.98 7.74
N ARG A 63 -11.08 10.39 7.22
CA ARG A 63 -12.02 9.56 7.97
C ARG A 63 -11.88 8.08 7.66
N ALA A 64 -11.47 7.74 6.44
CA ALA A 64 -11.28 6.35 6.03
C ALA A 64 -10.20 6.20 4.95
N VAL A 65 -9.62 5.00 4.90
CA VAL A 65 -8.78 4.55 3.79
C VAL A 65 -9.40 3.29 3.22
N ILE A 66 -9.67 3.29 1.91
CA ILE A 66 -10.10 2.11 1.17
C ILE A 66 -8.86 1.45 0.60
N VAL A 67 -8.62 0.20 1.02
CA VAL A 67 -7.53 -0.62 0.51
C VAL A 67 -8.07 -1.54 -0.57
N ARG A 68 -7.42 -1.60 -1.74
CA ARG A 68 -7.84 -2.44 -2.87
C ARG A 68 -6.66 -2.98 -3.66
N GLY A 69 -6.88 -4.07 -4.40
CA GLY A 69 -5.99 -4.51 -5.47
C GLY A 69 -6.12 -3.64 -6.73
N GLU A 70 -5.03 -3.50 -7.48
CA GLU A 70 -5.07 -2.98 -8.85
C GLU A 70 -5.87 -3.95 -9.74
N GLY A 71 -6.76 -3.40 -10.57
CA GLY A 71 -7.68 -4.19 -11.41
C GLY A 71 -9.03 -4.50 -10.76
N GLY A 72 -9.24 -4.17 -9.47
CA GLY A 72 -10.54 -4.32 -8.80
C GLY A 72 -10.93 -5.75 -8.45
N CYS A 73 -9.96 -6.67 -8.42
CA CYS A 73 -10.11 -8.07 -8.02
C CYS A 73 -9.50 -8.36 -6.65
#